data_AF-A0A4P2QMG0-F1
#
_entry.id   AF-A0A4P2QMG0-F1
#
_cell.length_a   1.000
_cell.length_b   1.000
_cell.length_c   1.000
_cell.angle_alpha   90.00
_cell.angle_beta   90.00
_cell.angle_gamma   90.00
#
_symmetry.space_group_name_H-M   'P 1'
#
loop_
_entity.id
_entity.type
_entity.pdbx_description
1 polymer ?
#
loop_
_entity_poly.entity_id
_entity_poly.type
_entity_poly.pdbx_seq_one_letter_code
_entity_poly.pdbx_strand_id
1 'polypeptide(L)'
;MKHSIDDLLDIVYRYYRRGVGVADNGDIDAQLCEKTEEHARLVAARVQASKDERWHSMLRRIGDRFPGMLMNHSLHLPTGGWDGCYSFTIELPDSTDRTLWFQVSFLAPYYIVHSSRTIEIVKRTRDLLSVNFRGMHILVHRSPLDPGFVSHPDDSLRFATVRERYVSFDLLPDEQACAEWISRDIEATFGCERMPPEIGTVLVPDVTAGLRLPGEVRLYDCLFSNQHTWVKPSPSEVSAPCADIEASKLTDSLTAVLTVLAALYQIAWALMPEVQSGSSYWVVTTDGVLRKEEVLRVLAKVRVLMDPPKTPRGIASKRELEAAIREIEALVAGWDGEGEPPASMVAWASGFLASWLVDSDPQASS
;
A
#
# COMPACT_ATOMS: atom_id res chain seq x y z
N MET A 1 18.12 -27.17 -16.51
CA MET A 1 17.27 -27.08 -15.31
C MET A 1 17.34 -28.39 -14.54
N LYS A 2 17.55 -28.30 -13.23
CA LYS A 2 17.63 -29.40 -12.27
C LYS A 2 16.28 -29.97 -11.84
N HIS A 3 15.21 -29.18 -11.89
CA HIS A 3 13.86 -29.56 -11.47
C HIS A 3 12.88 -29.33 -12.62
N SER A 4 11.88 -30.21 -12.74
CA SER A 4 10.68 -29.94 -13.55
C SER A 4 9.78 -28.92 -12.85
N ILE A 5 8.75 -28.43 -13.55
CA ILE A 5 7.75 -27.53 -12.93
C ILE A 5 7.05 -28.25 -11.77
N ASP A 6 6.70 -29.52 -11.94
CA ASP A 6 6.03 -30.31 -10.90
C ASP A 6 6.92 -30.46 -9.65
N ASP A 7 8.22 -30.71 -9.84
CA ASP A 7 9.16 -30.76 -8.71
C ASP A 7 9.27 -29.42 -7.98
N LEU A 8 9.21 -28.29 -8.70
CA LEU A 8 9.21 -26.94 -8.10
C LEU A 8 7.92 -26.67 -7.33
N LEU A 9 6.78 -27.12 -7.85
CA LEU A 9 5.49 -27.03 -7.15
C LEU A 9 5.51 -27.85 -5.86
N ASP A 10 6.07 -29.06 -5.87
CA ASP A 10 6.23 -29.88 -4.68
C ASP A 10 7.10 -29.20 -3.61
N ILE A 11 8.18 -28.52 -4.02
CA ILE A 11 8.97 -27.68 -3.12
C ILE A 11 8.10 -26.57 -2.53
N VAL A 12 7.35 -25.83 -3.36
CA VAL A 12 6.47 -24.76 -2.89
C VAL A 12 5.44 -25.27 -1.89
N TYR A 13 4.76 -26.39 -2.17
CA TYR A 13 3.73 -26.94 -1.30
C TYR A 13 4.23 -27.44 0.05
N ARG A 14 5.54 -27.63 0.21
CA ARG A 14 6.15 -27.90 1.52
C ARG A 14 6.12 -26.69 2.46
N TYR A 15 6.13 -25.48 1.89
CA TYR A 15 6.25 -24.20 2.61
C TYR A 15 5.00 -23.32 2.50
N TYR A 16 4.16 -23.57 1.52
CA TYR A 16 2.92 -22.83 1.26
C TYR A 16 1.74 -23.80 1.25
N ARG A 17 0.79 -23.62 2.15
CA ARG A 17 -0.38 -24.51 2.25
C ARG A 17 -1.37 -24.22 1.12
N ARG A 18 -1.84 -25.31 0.50
CA ARG A 18 -2.82 -25.25 -0.58
C ARG A 18 -4.21 -24.86 -0.07
N GLY A 19 -4.87 -23.93 -0.75
CA GLY A 19 -6.25 -23.51 -0.51
C GLY A 19 -6.51 -22.82 0.82
N VAL A 20 -5.47 -22.38 1.54
CA VAL A 20 -5.62 -21.74 2.85
C VAL A 20 -5.66 -20.22 2.72
N GLY A 21 -6.47 -19.63 3.59
CA GLY A 21 -6.68 -18.20 3.65
C GLY A 21 -7.79 -17.71 2.75
N VAL A 22 -8.65 -18.57 2.18
CA VAL A 22 -9.90 -18.14 1.53
C VAL A 22 -11.06 -18.46 2.48
N ALA A 23 -11.72 -17.44 3.00
CA ALA A 23 -12.91 -17.58 3.84
C ALA A 23 -14.14 -17.99 3.00
N ASP A 24 -15.20 -18.49 3.65
CA ASP A 24 -16.43 -18.96 2.97
C ASP A 24 -17.11 -17.88 2.10
N ASN A 25 -16.83 -16.60 2.38
CA ASN A 25 -17.30 -15.45 1.62
C ASN A 25 -16.37 -15.05 0.45
N GLY A 26 -15.26 -15.76 0.24
CA GLY A 26 -14.25 -15.46 -0.78
C GLY A 26 -13.16 -14.47 -0.35
N ASP A 27 -13.22 -13.91 0.88
CA ASP A 27 -12.21 -12.99 1.39
C ASP A 27 -10.94 -13.71 1.82
N ILE A 28 -9.82 -12.98 1.87
CA ILE A 28 -8.54 -13.53 2.34
C ILE A 28 -8.36 -13.38 3.85
N ASP A 29 -8.20 -14.50 4.56
CA ASP A 29 -7.79 -14.54 5.96
C ASP A 29 -6.31 -14.93 6.09
N ALA A 30 -5.45 -13.92 6.11
CA ALA A 30 -4.00 -14.09 6.28
C ALA A 30 -3.61 -14.74 7.61
N GLN A 31 -4.42 -14.59 8.68
CA GLN A 31 -4.11 -15.18 9.98
C GLN A 31 -4.24 -16.70 9.96
N LEU A 32 -5.06 -17.25 9.07
CA LEU A 32 -5.14 -18.70 8.87
C LEU A 32 -3.85 -19.25 8.25
N CYS A 33 -3.17 -18.49 7.39
CA CYS A 33 -1.91 -18.90 6.78
C CYS A 33 -0.78 -18.99 7.82
N GLU A 34 -0.71 -18.04 8.76
CA GLU A 34 0.34 -17.98 9.80
C GLU A 34 0.29 -19.18 10.77
N LYS A 35 -0.88 -19.80 10.95
CA LYS A 35 -1.08 -20.93 11.88
C LYS A 35 -0.75 -22.30 11.28
N THR A 36 -0.23 -22.35 10.06
CA THR A 36 0.03 -23.61 9.35
C THR A 36 1.42 -24.16 9.65
N GLU A 37 1.58 -25.49 9.58
CA GLU A 37 2.90 -26.13 9.69
C GLU A 37 3.82 -25.73 8.53
N GLU A 38 3.25 -25.55 7.33
CA GLU A 38 3.93 -25.05 6.14
C GLU A 38 4.57 -23.69 6.40
N HIS A 39 3.80 -22.75 6.97
CA HIS A 39 4.30 -21.42 7.33
C HIS A 39 5.37 -21.50 8.41
N ALA A 40 5.19 -22.34 9.44
CA ALA A 40 6.21 -22.55 10.46
C ALA A 40 7.53 -23.10 9.86
N ARG A 41 7.45 -24.02 8.88
CA ARG A 41 8.62 -24.51 8.13
C ARG A 41 9.30 -23.39 7.35
N LEU A 42 8.53 -22.51 6.72
CA LEU A 42 9.05 -21.37 5.95
C LEU A 42 9.76 -20.35 6.85
N VAL A 43 9.17 -20.00 7.99
CA VAL A 43 9.79 -19.13 9.00
C VAL A 43 11.08 -19.75 9.53
N ALA A 44 11.09 -21.05 9.83
CA ALA A 44 12.30 -21.74 10.27
C ALA A 44 13.39 -21.74 9.19
N ALA A 45 13.03 -21.92 7.92
CA ALA A 45 13.97 -21.83 6.81
C ALA A 45 14.61 -20.44 6.68
N ARG A 46 13.82 -19.37 6.84
CA ARG A 46 14.32 -17.97 6.84
C ARG A 46 15.30 -17.70 7.98
N VAL A 47 14.95 -18.10 9.20
CA VAL A 47 15.81 -17.94 10.38
C VAL A 47 17.09 -18.78 10.25
N GLN A 48 17.01 -19.94 9.61
CA GLN A 48 18.20 -20.75 9.34
C GLN A 48 19.08 -20.13 8.27
N ALA A 49 18.49 -19.62 7.19
CA ALA A 49 19.20 -18.91 6.12
C ALA A 49 19.94 -17.68 6.67
N SER A 50 19.34 -16.94 7.60
CA SER A 50 19.98 -15.76 8.21
C SER A 50 21.28 -16.06 8.96
N LYS A 51 21.59 -17.33 9.24
CA LYS A 51 22.80 -17.78 9.93
C LYS A 51 23.83 -18.39 8.98
N ASP A 52 23.58 -18.40 7.67
CA ASP A 52 24.49 -18.99 6.69
C ASP A 52 25.69 -18.06 6.44
N GLU A 53 26.86 -18.48 6.92
CA GLU A 53 28.11 -17.74 6.74
C GLU A 53 28.56 -17.64 5.27
N ARG A 54 28.07 -18.54 4.41
CA ARG A 54 28.35 -18.47 2.96
C ARG A 54 27.79 -17.19 2.36
N TRP A 55 26.57 -16.80 2.76
CA TRP A 55 25.93 -15.56 2.32
C TRP A 55 26.74 -14.33 2.72
N HIS A 56 27.09 -14.21 4.00
CA HIS A 56 27.86 -13.09 4.52
C HIS A 56 29.26 -13.00 3.89
N SER A 57 29.90 -14.14 3.65
CA SER A 57 31.21 -14.19 2.99
C SER A 57 31.13 -13.81 1.51
N MET A 58 30.05 -14.20 0.81
CA MET A 58 29.78 -13.78 -0.56
C MET A 58 29.57 -12.27 -0.65
N LEU A 59 28.70 -11.70 0.19
CA LEU A 59 28.45 -10.25 0.21
C LEU A 59 29.73 -9.44 0.48
N ARG A 60 30.65 -9.93 1.34
CA ARG A 60 31.95 -9.29 1.54
C ARG A 60 32.78 -9.28 0.25
N ARG A 61 32.91 -10.41 -0.44
CA ARG A 61 33.65 -10.47 -1.73
C ARG A 61 33.06 -9.55 -2.78
N ILE A 62 31.73 -9.49 -2.87
CA ILE A 62 31.02 -8.60 -3.80
C ILE A 62 31.25 -7.14 -3.38
N GLY A 63 31.13 -6.81 -2.09
CA GLY A 63 31.37 -5.46 -1.56
C GLY A 63 32.80 -4.97 -1.77
N ASP A 64 33.79 -5.85 -1.62
CA ASP A 64 35.19 -5.55 -1.92
C ASP A 64 35.40 -5.24 -3.41
N ARG A 65 34.64 -5.89 -4.29
CA ARG A 65 34.69 -5.70 -5.74
C ARG A 65 33.90 -4.48 -6.22
N PHE A 66 32.79 -4.16 -5.55
CA PHE A 66 31.88 -3.05 -5.88
C PHE A 66 31.67 -2.14 -4.65
N PRO A 67 32.70 -1.36 -4.26
CA PRO A 67 32.67 -0.60 -3.01
C PRO A 67 31.57 0.46 -3.01
N GLY A 68 30.73 0.45 -1.97
CA GLY A 68 29.66 1.44 -1.80
C GLY A 68 28.43 1.26 -2.71
N MET A 69 28.41 0.24 -3.57
CA MET A 69 27.31 0.00 -4.52
C MET A 69 26.35 -1.10 -4.04
N LEU A 70 26.77 -1.90 -3.05
CA LEU A 70 26.03 -3.05 -2.56
C LEU A 70 25.07 -2.68 -1.43
N MET A 71 23.80 -3.09 -1.57
CA MET A 71 22.79 -3.00 -0.51
C MET A 71 22.23 -4.40 -0.22
N ASN A 72 22.31 -4.82 1.06
CA ASN A 72 21.77 -6.10 1.52
C ASN A 72 20.31 -5.95 1.95
N HIS A 73 19.40 -6.68 1.30
CA HIS A 73 17.96 -6.65 1.59
C HIS A 73 17.50 -7.81 2.50
N SER A 74 18.38 -8.75 2.84
CA SER A 74 18.07 -9.92 3.68
C SER A 74 18.12 -9.67 5.20
N LEU A 75 18.18 -8.42 5.65
CA LEU A 75 18.25 -8.06 7.07
C LEU A 75 17.01 -8.49 7.88
N HIS A 76 15.91 -8.79 7.21
CA HIS A 76 14.64 -9.22 7.81
C HIS A 76 14.54 -10.75 8.03
N LEU A 77 15.48 -11.55 7.51
CA LEU A 77 15.43 -13.01 7.66
C LEU A 77 15.52 -13.51 9.12
N PRO A 78 16.31 -12.88 10.03
CA PRO A 78 16.38 -13.31 11.43
C PRO A 78 15.06 -13.23 12.20
N THR A 79 14.15 -12.35 11.79
CA THR A 79 12.81 -12.22 12.39
C THR A 79 11.76 -13.08 11.69
N GLY A 80 12.16 -13.88 10.70
CA GLY A 80 11.26 -14.72 9.93
C GLY A 80 10.42 -13.95 8.89
N GLY A 81 10.93 -12.82 8.37
CA GLY A 81 10.22 -11.91 7.44
C GLY A 81 9.81 -12.55 6.10
N TRP A 82 9.67 -11.80 5.01
CA TRP A 82 8.75 -12.20 3.92
C TRP A 82 9.37 -13.05 2.79
N ASP A 83 10.68 -13.01 2.59
CA ASP A 83 11.30 -13.61 1.40
C ASP A 83 11.59 -15.11 1.55
N GLY A 84 11.59 -15.84 0.43
CA GLY A 84 12.08 -17.21 0.24
C GLY A 84 13.54 -17.27 -0.25
N CYS A 85 14.23 -16.11 -0.28
CA CYS A 85 15.58 -15.97 -0.79
C CYS A 85 16.46 -15.04 0.03
N TYR A 86 17.77 -15.16 -0.17
CA TYR A 86 18.67 -14.05 0.03
C TYR A 86 18.51 -13.01 -1.09
N SER A 87 18.65 -11.72 -0.77
CA SER A 87 18.42 -10.62 -1.71
C SER A 87 19.41 -9.49 -1.46
N PHE A 88 20.00 -8.97 -2.54
CA PHE A 88 20.83 -7.78 -2.51
C PHE A 88 20.74 -7.03 -3.84
N THR A 89 21.15 -5.77 -3.83
CA THR A 89 21.22 -4.94 -5.02
C THR A 89 22.60 -4.36 -5.27
N ILE A 90 22.88 -4.05 -6.53
CA ILE A 90 24.02 -3.26 -6.98
C ILE A 90 23.50 -2.03 -7.71
N GLU A 91 23.86 -0.85 -7.20
CA GLU A 91 23.59 0.44 -7.85
C GLU A 91 24.76 0.78 -8.77
N LEU A 92 24.53 0.78 -10.09
CA LEU A 92 25.58 1.08 -11.07
C LEU A 92 25.80 2.61 -11.19
N PRO A 93 27.04 3.08 -11.40
CA PRO A 93 27.33 4.50 -11.54
C PRO A 93 26.64 5.06 -12.79
N ASP A 94 26.35 6.36 -12.81
CA ASP A 94 25.76 7.09 -13.95
C ASP A 94 24.36 6.64 -14.39
N SER A 95 23.67 5.88 -13.54
CA SER A 95 22.36 5.33 -13.83
C SER A 95 21.34 5.70 -12.75
N THR A 96 20.81 6.92 -12.84
CA THR A 96 19.60 7.27 -12.09
C THR A 96 18.50 6.24 -12.42
N ASP A 97 18.00 5.57 -11.39
CA ASP A 97 16.96 4.53 -11.45
C ASP A 97 17.33 3.16 -12.07
N ARG A 98 18.61 2.79 -12.20
CA ARG A 98 18.98 1.42 -12.63
C ARG A 98 19.67 0.63 -11.52
N THR A 99 18.85 -0.14 -10.82
CA THR A 99 19.30 -1.05 -9.76
C THR A 99 19.25 -2.49 -10.27
N LEU A 100 20.38 -3.20 -10.19
CA LEU A 100 20.43 -4.64 -10.41
C LEU A 100 20.10 -5.38 -9.12
N TRP A 101 19.19 -6.32 -9.22
CA TRP A 101 18.75 -7.18 -8.14
C TRP A 101 19.27 -8.59 -8.35
N PHE A 102 19.74 -9.17 -7.25
CA PHE A 102 20.22 -10.54 -7.19
C PHE A 102 19.49 -11.24 -6.06
N GLN A 103 18.83 -12.34 -6.39
CA GLN A 103 18.07 -13.13 -5.43
C GLN A 103 18.47 -14.60 -5.51
N VAL A 104 18.82 -15.19 -4.38
CA VAL A 104 19.29 -16.58 -4.27
C VAL A 104 18.33 -17.33 -3.37
N SER A 105 17.52 -18.24 -3.94
CA SER A 105 16.57 -19.01 -3.16
C SER A 105 17.30 -19.92 -2.19
N PHE A 106 16.84 -19.96 -0.94
CA PHE A 106 17.27 -20.98 0.02
C PHE A 106 16.27 -22.15 0.11
N LEU A 107 15.16 -22.07 -0.63
CA LEU A 107 14.15 -23.13 -0.73
C LEU A 107 14.43 -24.08 -1.89
N ALA A 108 15.03 -23.58 -2.98
CA ALA A 108 15.39 -24.35 -4.16
C ALA A 108 16.78 -23.91 -4.68
N PRO A 109 17.52 -24.75 -5.44
CA PRO A 109 18.89 -24.43 -5.86
C PRO A 109 18.91 -23.52 -7.10
N TYR A 110 18.26 -22.36 -6.98
CA TYR A 110 18.08 -21.38 -8.04
C TYR A 110 18.40 -19.96 -7.59
N TYR A 111 18.92 -19.18 -8.51
CA TYR A 111 19.02 -17.73 -8.36
C TYR A 111 18.40 -17.01 -9.54
N ILE A 112 18.09 -15.73 -9.34
CA ILE A 112 17.68 -14.82 -10.42
C ILE A 112 18.47 -13.52 -10.35
N VAL A 113 18.60 -12.91 -11.53
CA VAL A 113 19.17 -11.58 -11.71
C VAL A 113 18.25 -10.80 -12.60
N HIS A 114 17.91 -9.59 -12.17
CA HIS A 114 17.03 -8.72 -12.92
C HIS A 114 17.30 -7.24 -12.65
N SER A 115 16.85 -6.40 -13.58
CA SER A 115 16.85 -4.94 -13.42
C SER A 115 15.43 -4.47 -13.11
N SER A 116 15.31 -3.40 -12.32
CA SER A 116 14.03 -2.72 -12.11
C SER A 116 13.83 -1.68 -13.22
N ARG A 117 12.70 -1.74 -13.93
CA ARG A 117 12.34 -0.79 -14.99
C ARG A 117 11.06 -0.05 -14.64
N THR A 118 11.02 1.24 -14.94
CA THR A 118 9.81 2.06 -14.83
C THR A 118 9.26 2.31 -16.22
N ILE A 119 7.96 2.11 -16.41
CA ILE A 119 7.23 2.53 -17.60
C ILE A 119 6.20 3.59 -17.24
N GLU A 120 5.94 4.47 -18.18
CA GLU A 120 4.88 5.46 -18.11
C GLU A 120 3.70 4.97 -18.94
N ILE A 121 2.55 4.80 -18.28
CA ILE A 121 1.30 4.36 -18.91
C ILE A 121 0.30 5.51 -18.80
N VAL A 122 -0.14 6.02 -19.95
CA VAL A 122 -1.19 7.04 -19.98
C VAL A 122 -2.54 6.35 -19.81
N LYS A 123 -3.27 6.72 -18.76
CA LYS A 123 -4.59 6.18 -18.42
C LYS A 123 -5.62 7.28 -18.40
N ARG A 124 -6.82 6.95 -18.87
CA ARG A 124 -7.99 7.79 -18.59
C ARG A 124 -8.25 7.75 -17.08
N THR A 125 -8.41 8.91 -16.46
CA THR A 125 -8.76 9.02 -15.03
C THR A 125 -10.16 8.44 -14.79
N ARG A 126 -10.36 7.86 -13.61
CA ARG A 126 -11.69 7.41 -13.18
C ARG A 126 -12.57 8.62 -12.83
N ASP A 127 -13.88 8.41 -12.77
CA ASP A 127 -14.82 9.36 -12.17
C ASP A 127 -14.70 9.32 -10.63
N LEU A 128 -13.52 9.71 -10.15
CA LEU A 128 -13.12 9.73 -8.75
C LEU A 128 -12.11 10.85 -8.54
N LEU A 129 -12.47 11.83 -7.72
CA LEU A 129 -11.58 12.89 -7.24
C LEU A 129 -10.86 12.43 -5.99
N SER A 130 -9.58 12.77 -5.89
CA SER A 130 -8.76 12.66 -4.69
C SER A 130 -8.40 14.06 -4.23
N VAL A 131 -8.80 14.42 -3.01
CA VAL A 131 -8.61 15.77 -2.47
C VAL A 131 -8.01 15.67 -1.07
N ASN A 132 -6.88 16.35 -0.89
CA ASN A 132 -6.38 16.67 0.44
C ASN A 132 -7.06 17.96 0.94
N PHE A 133 -7.98 17.82 1.88
CA PHE A 133 -8.79 18.91 2.40
C PHE A 133 -8.65 19.02 3.92
N ARG A 134 -8.07 20.11 4.40
CA ARG A 134 -7.86 20.39 5.84
C ARG A 134 -7.23 19.22 6.61
N GLY A 135 -6.18 18.62 6.05
CA GLY A 135 -5.45 17.49 6.64
C GLY A 135 -6.14 16.13 6.50
N MET A 136 -7.26 16.06 5.77
CA MET A 136 -7.97 14.81 5.50
C MET A 136 -7.83 14.44 4.03
N HIS A 137 -7.67 13.14 3.76
CA HIS A 137 -7.72 12.58 2.41
C HIS A 137 -9.15 12.14 2.09
N ILE A 138 -9.78 12.82 1.14
CA ILE A 138 -11.19 12.61 0.77
C ILE A 138 -11.28 12.14 -0.68
N LEU A 139 -11.99 11.04 -0.90
CA LEU A 139 -12.35 10.52 -2.21
C LEU A 139 -13.78 10.91 -2.56
N VAL A 140 -13.97 11.59 -3.69
CA VAL A 140 -15.29 12.03 -4.18
C VAL A 140 -15.65 11.28 -5.46
N HIS A 141 -16.71 10.47 -5.44
CA HIS A 141 -17.17 9.66 -6.58
C HIS A 141 -17.88 10.50 -7.65
N ARG A 142 -17.14 11.42 -8.28
CA ARG A 142 -17.60 12.31 -9.34
C ARG A 142 -16.53 12.49 -10.40
N SER A 143 -16.96 12.91 -11.58
CA SER A 143 -16.04 13.17 -12.69
C SER A 143 -15.19 14.41 -12.41
N PRO A 144 -13.86 14.38 -12.64
CA PRO A 144 -13.01 15.56 -12.52
C PRO A 144 -13.29 16.64 -13.57
N LEU A 145 -14.07 16.30 -14.59
CA LEU A 145 -14.47 17.20 -15.65
C LEU A 145 -15.84 17.84 -15.39
N ASP A 146 -16.50 17.50 -14.27
CA ASP A 146 -17.80 18.04 -13.94
C ASP A 146 -17.63 19.46 -13.35
N PRO A 147 -18.09 20.52 -14.06
CA PRO A 147 -17.96 21.89 -13.60
C PRO A 147 -18.82 22.18 -12.36
N GLY A 148 -19.72 21.28 -11.95
CA GLY A 148 -20.45 21.37 -10.69
C GLY A 148 -19.55 21.12 -9.46
N PHE A 149 -18.43 20.42 -9.62
CA PHE A 149 -17.53 20.01 -8.53
C PHE A 149 -16.12 20.59 -8.67
N VAL A 150 -15.64 20.81 -9.89
CA VAL A 150 -14.32 21.39 -10.17
C VAL A 150 -14.46 22.73 -10.89
N SER A 151 -13.85 23.77 -10.33
CA SER A 151 -13.75 25.10 -10.91
C SER A 151 -12.78 25.08 -12.10
N HIS A 152 -13.29 25.35 -13.31
CA HIS A 152 -12.53 25.38 -14.56
C HIS A 152 -11.80 24.06 -14.87
N PRO A 153 -12.54 22.95 -15.09
CA PRO A 153 -11.93 21.68 -15.41
C PRO A 153 -11.19 21.79 -16.75
N ASP A 154 -9.97 21.25 -16.79
CA ASP A 154 -9.15 21.20 -18.00
C ASP A 154 -8.97 19.76 -18.49
N ASP A 155 -8.71 19.62 -19.77
CA ASP A 155 -8.50 18.33 -20.42
C ASP A 155 -7.27 17.59 -19.90
N SER A 156 -6.33 18.29 -19.24
CA SER A 156 -5.24 17.67 -18.47
C SER A 156 -5.72 16.73 -17.36
N LEU A 157 -6.95 16.87 -16.87
CA LEU A 157 -7.54 15.96 -15.87
C LEU A 157 -8.11 14.68 -16.48
N ARG A 158 -8.25 14.59 -17.81
CA ARG A 158 -8.81 13.39 -18.49
C ARG A 158 -7.87 12.21 -18.45
N PHE A 159 -6.57 12.48 -18.48
CA PHE A 159 -5.54 11.48 -18.58
C PHE A 159 -4.48 11.74 -17.52
N ALA A 160 -4.04 10.68 -16.87
CA ALA A 160 -2.92 10.72 -15.95
C ALA A 160 -1.88 9.69 -16.37
N THR A 161 -0.62 10.08 -16.21
CA THR A 161 0.51 9.18 -16.42
C THR A 161 0.74 8.40 -15.14
N VAL A 162 0.51 7.09 -15.20
CA VAL A 162 0.83 6.16 -14.13
C VAL A 162 2.25 5.65 -14.37
N ARG A 163 3.11 5.78 -13.37
CA ARG A 163 4.45 5.19 -13.37
C ARG A 163 4.38 3.81 -12.73
N GLU A 164 4.57 2.78 -13.54
CA GLU A 164 4.60 1.40 -13.07
C GLU A 164 6.02 0.86 -13.10
N ARG A 165 6.44 0.24 -11.98
CA ARG A 165 7.74 -0.40 -11.86
C ARG A 165 7.57 -1.91 -12.04
N TYR A 166 8.37 -2.50 -12.90
CA TYR A 166 8.37 -3.93 -13.17
C TYR A 166 9.78 -4.48 -13.32
N VAL A 167 9.88 -5.80 -13.23
CA VAL A 167 11.13 -6.53 -13.37
C VAL A 167 11.45 -6.81 -14.84
N SER A 168 12.68 -6.53 -15.26
CA SER A 168 13.21 -6.90 -16.58
C SER A 168 14.36 -7.89 -16.42
N PHE A 169 14.26 -9.03 -17.11
CA PHE A 169 15.33 -10.02 -17.19
C PHE A 169 16.29 -9.74 -18.37
N ASP A 170 15.85 -8.92 -19.32
CA ASP A 170 16.70 -8.39 -20.39
C ASP A 170 17.58 -7.27 -19.81
N LEU A 171 18.83 -7.62 -19.53
CA LEU A 171 19.84 -6.72 -18.98
C LEU A 171 20.51 -5.93 -20.11
N LEU A 172 20.84 -4.68 -19.84
CA LEU A 172 21.64 -3.85 -20.75
C LEU A 172 23.10 -4.35 -20.79
N PRO A 173 23.89 -3.99 -21.83
CA PRO A 173 25.26 -4.48 -21.97
C PRO A 173 26.18 -4.16 -20.79
N ASP A 174 26.02 -2.98 -20.18
CA ASP A 174 26.73 -2.53 -18.98
C ASP A 174 26.30 -3.31 -17.73
N GLU A 175 25.01 -3.57 -17.59
CA GLU A 175 24.44 -4.41 -16.53
C GLU A 175 24.91 -5.87 -16.63
N GLN A 176 25.00 -6.41 -17.85
CA GLN A 176 25.32 -7.80 -18.13
C GLN A 176 26.71 -8.18 -17.61
N ALA A 177 27.72 -7.34 -17.80
CA ALA A 177 29.08 -7.60 -17.34
C ALA A 177 29.18 -7.72 -15.81
N CYS A 178 28.45 -6.85 -15.08
CA CYS A 178 28.34 -6.93 -13.62
C CYS A 178 27.60 -8.21 -13.20
N ALA A 179 26.45 -8.47 -13.83
CA ALA A 179 25.61 -9.62 -13.56
C ALA A 179 26.36 -10.95 -13.75
N GLU A 180 27.15 -11.10 -14.80
CA GLU A 180 27.91 -12.33 -15.07
C GLU A 180 29.03 -12.62 -14.06
N TRP A 181 29.70 -11.57 -13.56
CA TRP A 181 30.70 -11.75 -12.52
C TRP A 181 30.06 -12.22 -11.21
N ILE A 182 28.98 -11.55 -10.80
CA ILE A 182 28.27 -11.87 -9.55
C ILE A 182 27.58 -13.24 -9.65
N SER A 183 26.99 -13.56 -10.79
CA SER A 183 26.35 -14.86 -11.06
C SER A 183 27.31 -16.01 -10.86
N ARG A 184 28.56 -15.90 -11.35
CA ARG A 184 29.60 -16.92 -11.13
C ARG A 184 29.96 -17.10 -9.66
N ASP A 185 30.00 -16.01 -8.88
CA ASP A 185 30.28 -16.07 -7.44
C ASP A 185 29.12 -16.70 -6.66
N ILE A 186 27.87 -16.42 -7.05
CA ILE A 186 26.66 -17.06 -6.52
C ILE A 186 26.69 -18.57 -6.80
N GLU A 187 26.92 -18.97 -8.05
CA GLU A 187 26.98 -20.37 -8.47
C GLU A 187 28.10 -21.13 -7.74
N ALA A 188 29.28 -20.52 -7.59
CA ALA A 188 30.38 -21.11 -6.84
C ALA A 188 30.08 -21.25 -5.34
N THR A 189 29.32 -20.31 -4.75
CA THR A 189 29.01 -20.30 -3.32
C THR A 189 27.91 -21.30 -2.96
N PHE A 190 26.86 -21.38 -3.78
CA PHE A 190 25.64 -22.11 -3.44
C PHE A 190 25.40 -23.35 -4.32
N GLY A 191 26.12 -23.51 -5.43
CA GLY A 191 25.90 -24.61 -6.37
C GLY A 191 24.53 -24.55 -7.06
N CYS A 192 23.91 -23.37 -7.12
CA CYS A 192 22.63 -23.14 -7.79
C CYS A 192 22.79 -22.83 -9.29
N GLU A 193 21.69 -22.76 -10.03
CA GLU A 193 21.67 -22.32 -11.44
C GLU A 193 20.68 -21.16 -11.62
N ARG A 194 20.81 -20.38 -12.71
CA ARG A 194 19.88 -19.27 -12.99
C ARG A 194 18.52 -19.82 -13.40
N MET A 195 17.44 -19.39 -12.73
CA MET A 195 16.08 -19.75 -13.13
C MET A 195 15.65 -18.93 -14.36
N PRO A 196 15.13 -19.56 -15.43
CA PRO A 196 14.56 -18.85 -16.57
C PRO A 196 13.24 -18.15 -16.21
N PRO A 197 12.97 -16.94 -16.75
CA PRO A 197 11.73 -16.21 -16.49
C PRO A 197 10.47 -16.95 -16.94
N GLU A 198 10.54 -17.77 -17.99
CA GLU A 198 9.41 -18.57 -18.48
C GLU A 198 8.96 -19.60 -17.45
N ILE A 199 9.86 -20.04 -16.57
CA ILE A 199 9.57 -20.99 -15.50
C ILE A 199 9.11 -20.24 -14.26
N GLY A 200 9.86 -19.22 -13.83
CA GLY A 200 9.52 -18.49 -12.61
C GLY A 200 8.20 -17.71 -12.66
N THR A 201 7.72 -17.38 -13.87
CA THR A 201 6.44 -16.68 -14.07
C THR A 201 5.23 -17.62 -14.15
N VAL A 202 5.42 -18.94 -14.09
CA VAL A 202 4.33 -19.92 -14.02
C VAL A 202 3.49 -19.69 -12.75
N LEU A 203 2.17 -19.70 -12.90
CA LEU A 203 1.21 -19.50 -11.82
C LEU A 203 1.17 -20.72 -10.87
N VAL A 204 1.03 -20.43 -9.58
CA VAL A 204 0.72 -21.40 -8.52
C VAL A 204 -0.67 -21.03 -7.98
N PRO A 205 -1.75 -21.53 -8.60
CA PRO A 205 -3.08 -20.94 -8.46
C PRO A 205 -3.71 -21.18 -7.08
N ASP A 206 -3.23 -22.16 -6.34
CA ASP A 206 -3.86 -22.68 -5.14
C ASP A 206 -3.10 -22.33 -3.85
N VAL A 207 -2.23 -21.31 -3.88
CA VAL A 207 -1.53 -20.81 -2.68
C VAL A 207 -1.67 -19.29 -2.56
N THR A 208 -1.41 -18.77 -1.36
CA THR A 208 -1.26 -17.34 -1.08
C THR A 208 0.20 -17.03 -0.74
N ALA A 209 0.77 -15.97 -1.32
CA ALA A 209 2.13 -15.51 -1.00
C ALA A 209 2.14 -14.01 -0.69
N GLY A 210 2.11 -13.67 0.60
CA GLY A 210 1.94 -12.31 1.14
C GLY A 210 0.72 -11.58 0.58
N LEU A 211 0.90 -10.50 -0.19
CA LEU A 211 -0.22 -9.67 -0.66
C LEU A 211 -0.89 -10.18 -1.96
N ARG A 212 -0.36 -11.23 -2.58
CA ARG A 212 -0.93 -11.80 -3.81
C ARG A 212 -2.10 -12.74 -3.49
N LEU A 213 -3.19 -12.60 -4.25
CA LEU A 213 -4.36 -13.47 -4.13
C LEU A 213 -4.10 -14.85 -4.76
N PRO A 214 -4.82 -15.91 -4.35
CA PRO A 214 -4.83 -17.17 -5.08
C PRO A 214 -5.16 -16.95 -6.56
N GLY A 215 -4.48 -17.68 -7.44
CA GLY A 215 -4.60 -17.50 -8.89
C GLY A 215 -3.66 -16.45 -9.48
N GLU A 216 -3.07 -15.57 -8.66
CA GLU A 216 -2.10 -14.55 -9.11
C GLU A 216 -0.65 -14.86 -8.73
N VAL A 217 -0.46 -15.74 -7.75
CA VAL A 217 0.86 -16.14 -7.23
C VAL A 217 1.65 -16.88 -8.31
N ARG A 218 2.95 -16.59 -8.41
CA ARG A 218 3.90 -17.25 -9.32
C ARG A 218 4.98 -18.00 -8.56
N LEU A 219 5.71 -18.87 -9.24
CA LEU A 219 6.88 -19.54 -8.66
C LEU A 219 7.91 -18.55 -8.10
N TYR A 220 8.10 -17.39 -8.75
CA TYR A 220 8.98 -16.34 -8.22
C TYR A 220 8.51 -15.74 -6.90
N ASP A 221 7.20 -15.57 -6.70
CA ASP A 221 6.65 -15.04 -5.44
C ASP A 221 6.89 -16.00 -4.27
N CYS A 222 6.91 -17.31 -4.54
CA CYS A 222 7.12 -18.35 -3.53
C CYS A 222 8.59 -18.66 -3.26
N LEU A 223 9.41 -18.75 -4.31
CA LEU A 223 10.82 -19.18 -4.20
C LEU A 223 11.77 -18.02 -3.94
N PHE A 224 11.34 -16.79 -4.23
CA PHE A 224 12.15 -15.59 -4.06
C PHE A 224 11.40 -14.53 -3.25
N SER A 225 10.74 -13.57 -3.90
CA SER A 225 10.07 -12.48 -3.22
C SER A 225 8.76 -12.14 -3.91
N ASN A 226 7.74 -11.77 -3.14
CA ASN A 226 6.47 -11.28 -3.66
C ASN A 226 6.43 -9.74 -3.76
N GLN A 227 7.53 -9.07 -3.47
CA GLN A 227 7.64 -7.61 -3.48
C GLN A 227 7.83 -7.03 -4.88
N HIS A 228 7.92 -7.89 -5.91
CA HIS A 228 8.19 -7.48 -7.28
C HIS A 228 7.00 -7.74 -8.21
N THR A 229 6.92 -6.90 -9.24
CA THR A 229 6.04 -7.13 -10.39
C THR A 229 6.86 -7.87 -11.46
N TRP A 230 6.73 -9.20 -11.47
CA TRP A 230 7.55 -10.11 -12.30
C TRP A 230 7.28 -10.06 -13.80
N VAL A 231 6.11 -9.57 -14.19
CA VAL A 231 5.70 -9.45 -15.59
C VAL A 231 5.39 -7.99 -15.86
N LYS A 232 5.82 -7.49 -17.02
CA LYS A 232 5.46 -6.14 -17.46
C LYS A 232 3.93 -5.99 -17.44
N PRO A 233 3.36 -5.07 -16.66
CA PRO A 233 1.92 -4.96 -16.56
C PRO A 233 1.35 -4.53 -17.92
N SER A 234 0.26 -5.17 -18.34
CA SER A 234 -0.49 -4.69 -19.49
C SER A 234 -1.11 -3.33 -19.13
N PRO A 235 -1.13 -2.35 -20.06
CA PRO A 235 -1.91 -1.14 -19.85
C PRO A 235 -3.33 -1.46 -19.40
N SER A 236 -4.00 -2.52 -19.86
CA SER A 236 -5.36 -2.85 -19.41
C SER A 236 -5.47 -3.23 -17.93
N GLU A 237 -4.44 -3.85 -17.36
CA GLU A 237 -4.41 -4.37 -15.98
C GLU A 237 -4.14 -3.28 -14.95
N VAL A 238 -3.45 -2.20 -15.35
CA VAL A 238 -3.13 -1.09 -14.47
C VAL A 238 -4.41 -0.33 -14.11
N SER A 239 -4.66 -0.17 -12.81
CA SER A 239 -5.80 0.59 -12.34
C SER A 239 -5.75 2.02 -12.85
N ALA A 240 -6.88 2.50 -13.37
CA ALA A 240 -7.00 3.91 -13.72
C ALA A 240 -6.90 4.75 -12.43
N PRO A 241 -6.05 5.78 -12.41
CA PRO A 241 -5.85 6.61 -11.23
C PRO A 241 -7.08 7.50 -10.99
N CYS A 242 -7.27 7.92 -9.74
CA CYS A 242 -8.11 9.07 -9.43
C CYS A 242 -7.43 10.36 -9.91
N ALA A 243 -8.22 11.41 -10.10
CA ALA A 243 -7.68 12.74 -10.37
C ALA A 243 -7.38 13.43 -9.04
N ASP A 244 -6.11 13.75 -8.79
CA ASP A 244 -5.72 14.57 -7.66
C ASP A 244 -6.08 16.03 -7.95
N ILE A 245 -6.99 16.59 -7.14
CA ILE A 245 -7.49 17.95 -7.30
C ILE A 245 -7.08 18.78 -6.08
N GLU A 246 -6.44 19.92 -6.36
CA GLU A 246 -6.16 20.92 -5.33
C GLU A 246 -7.47 21.47 -4.76
N ALA A 247 -7.55 21.61 -3.44
CA ALA A 247 -8.75 22.12 -2.77
C ALA A 247 -9.18 23.51 -3.30
N SER A 248 -8.24 24.35 -3.76
CA SER A 248 -8.48 25.67 -4.37
C SER A 248 -9.21 25.60 -5.71
N LYS A 249 -9.22 24.44 -6.37
CA LYS A 249 -9.89 24.21 -7.65
C LYS A 249 -11.29 23.59 -7.49
N LEU A 250 -11.77 23.38 -6.27
CA LEU A 250 -13.14 22.91 -6.05
C LEU A 250 -14.13 24.04 -6.26
N THR A 251 -15.39 23.70 -6.54
CA THR A 251 -16.48 24.68 -6.48
C THR A 251 -16.77 25.07 -5.03
N ASP A 252 -17.40 26.23 -4.84
CA ASP A 252 -17.85 26.66 -3.51
C ASP A 252 -18.83 25.65 -2.91
N SER A 253 -19.69 25.07 -3.74
CA SER A 253 -20.65 24.02 -3.39
C SER A 253 -19.97 22.79 -2.80
N LEU A 254 -18.98 22.21 -3.52
CA LEU A 254 -18.25 21.05 -3.01
C LEU A 254 -17.40 21.41 -1.80
N THR A 255 -16.78 22.58 -1.78
CA THR A 255 -16.03 23.08 -0.63
C THR A 255 -16.90 23.15 0.64
N ALA A 256 -18.15 23.60 0.51
CA ALA A 256 -19.12 23.65 1.59
C ALA A 256 -19.44 22.25 2.13
N VAL A 257 -19.72 21.29 1.23
CA VAL A 257 -19.96 19.88 1.59
C VAL A 257 -18.75 19.27 2.32
N LEU A 258 -17.55 19.41 1.76
CA LEU A 258 -16.32 18.86 2.35
C LEU A 258 -15.99 19.49 3.70
N THR A 259 -16.30 20.78 3.89
CA THR A 259 -16.11 21.47 5.17
C THR A 259 -16.97 20.85 6.28
N VAL A 260 -18.23 20.57 5.98
CA VAL A 260 -19.13 19.97 6.97
C VAL A 260 -18.78 18.51 7.25
N LEU A 261 -18.45 17.72 6.21
CA LEU A 261 -17.96 16.36 6.38
C LEU A 261 -16.69 16.32 7.23
N ALA A 262 -15.72 17.18 6.95
CA ALA A 262 -14.48 17.26 7.71
C ALA A 262 -14.74 17.50 9.20
N ALA A 263 -15.64 18.42 9.56
CA ALA A 263 -15.99 18.66 10.96
C ALA A 263 -16.62 17.42 11.63
N LEU A 264 -17.55 16.74 10.96
CA LEU A 264 -18.19 15.53 11.48
C LEU A 264 -17.19 14.38 11.70
N TYR A 265 -16.29 14.17 10.75
CA TYR A 265 -15.27 13.13 10.86
C TYR A 265 -14.21 13.45 11.91
N GLN A 266 -13.83 14.72 12.09
CA GLN A 266 -12.92 15.12 13.17
C GLN A 266 -13.53 14.83 14.56
N ILE A 267 -14.83 15.05 14.74
CA ILE A 267 -15.55 14.65 15.96
C ILE A 267 -15.52 13.13 16.13
N ALA A 268 -15.85 12.36 15.08
CA ALA A 268 -15.86 10.90 15.14
C ALA A 268 -14.47 10.32 15.45
N TRP A 269 -13.43 10.81 14.78
CA TRP A 269 -12.04 10.36 14.95
C TRP A 269 -11.49 10.67 16.34
N ALA A 270 -11.92 11.76 16.97
CA ALA A 270 -11.55 12.04 18.36
C ALA A 270 -12.06 10.95 19.33
N LEU A 271 -13.05 10.16 18.94
CA LEU A 271 -13.71 9.15 19.76
C LEU A 271 -13.39 7.71 19.38
N MET A 272 -12.64 7.49 18.29
CA MET A 272 -12.27 6.16 17.80
C MET A 272 -10.84 5.80 18.22
N PRO A 273 -10.64 4.76 19.06
CA PRO A 273 -9.33 4.32 19.50
C PRO A 273 -8.39 3.91 18.35
N GLU A 274 -8.95 3.31 17.28
CA GLU A 274 -8.21 2.80 16.13
C GLU A 274 -7.55 3.93 15.33
N VAL A 275 -8.15 5.12 15.34
CA VAL A 275 -7.59 6.32 14.68
C VAL A 275 -6.42 6.88 15.50
N GLN A 276 -6.47 6.78 16.83
CA GLN A 276 -5.45 7.36 17.73
C GLN A 276 -4.18 6.50 17.87
N SER A 277 -4.27 5.20 17.59
CA SER A 277 -3.10 4.31 17.60
C SER A 277 -2.18 4.49 16.40
N GLY A 278 -2.55 5.31 15.40
CA GLY A 278 -1.75 5.54 14.18
C GLY A 278 -1.65 4.31 13.26
N SER A 279 -2.38 3.24 13.58
CA SER A 279 -2.30 1.93 12.89
C SER A 279 -3.16 1.83 11.64
N SER A 280 -3.86 2.90 11.25
CA SER A 280 -4.80 2.89 10.14
C SER A 280 -4.84 4.24 9.42
N TYR A 281 -4.65 4.22 8.10
CA TYR A 281 -4.87 5.36 7.22
C TYR A 281 -6.37 5.47 6.91
N TRP A 282 -7.01 6.56 7.35
CA TRP A 282 -8.45 6.75 7.13
C TRP A 282 -8.69 7.62 5.91
N VAL A 283 -9.47 7.07 4.99
CA VAL A 283 -9.96 7.77 3.79
C VAL A 283 -11.45 8.00 3.96
N VAL A 284 -11.88 9.26 3.78
CA VAL A 284 -13.30 9.59 3.75
C VAL A 284 -13.80 9.44 2.32
N THR A 285 -14.89 8.72 2.13
CA THR A 285 -15.55 8.59 0.81
C THR A 285 -16.87 9.36 0.81
N THR A 286 -17.18 10.01 -0.30
CA THR A 286 -18.45 10.71 -0.52
C THR A 286 -18.76 10.76 -2.01
N ASP A 287 -20.01 11.02 -2.40
CA ASP A 287 -20.38 11.34 -3.77
C ASP A 287 -20.51 12.86 -3.99
N GLY A 288 -20.00 13.67 -3.06
CA GLY A 288 -19.99 15.13 -3.15
C GLY A 288 -21.34 15.78 -2.84
N VAL A 289 -22.32 15.00 -2.40
CA VAL A 289 -23.64 15.49 -1.99
C VAL A 289 -23.84 15.18 -0.52
N LEU A 290 -24.13 16.20 0.28
CA LEU A 290 -24.46 16.00 1.68
C LEU A 290 -25.94 15.63 1.79
N ARG A 291 -26.24 14.58 2.56
CA ARG A 291 -27.62 14.16 2.85
C ARG A 291 -27.88 14.21 4.34
N LYS A 292 -29.05 14.71 4.74
CA LYS A 292 -29.41 14.80 6.16
C LYS A 292 -29.39 13.45 6.87
N GLU A 293 -29.85 12.40 6.21
CA GLU A 293 -29.86 11.05 6.77
C GLU A 293 -28.44 10.53 7.03
N GLU A 294 -27.48 10.89 6.18
CA GLU A 294 -26.08 10.51 6.34
C GLU A 294 -25.46 11.24 7.51
N VAL A 295 -25.69 12.56 7.64
CA VAL A 295 -25.24 13.35 8.78
C VAL A 295 -25.82 12.82 10.09
N LEU A 296 -27.13 12.55 10.13
CA LEU A 296 -27.79 11.99 11.31
C LEU A 296 -27.26 10.59 11.67
N ARG A 297 -26.94 9.76 10.66
CA ARG A 297 -26.33 8.44 10.89
C ARG A 297 -24.95 8.57 11.52
N VAL A 298 -24.12 9.50 11.05
CA VAL A 298 -22.80 9.76 11.65
C VAL A 298 -22.94 10.28 13.08
N LEU A 299 -23.84 11.24 13.32
CA LEU A 299 -24.11 11.78 14.65
C LEU A 299 -24.61 10.71 15.63
N ALA A 300 -25.46 9.79 15.18
CA ALA A 300 -25.91 8.66 15.98
C ALA A 300 -24.74 7.77 16.42
N LYS A 301 -23.80 7.47 15.51
CA LYS A 301 -22.57 6.72 15.85
C LYS A 301 -21.71 7.49 16.85
N VAL A 302 -21.51 8.79 16.63
CA VAL A 302 -20.76 9.67 17.54
C VAL A 302 -21.36 9.64 18.94
N ARG A 303 -22.69 9.71 19.09
CA ARG A 303 -23.35 9.63 20.40
C ARG A 303 -23.08 8.31 21.13
N VAL A 304 -23.10 7.18 20.43
CA VAL A 304 -22.75 5.88 21.01
C VAL A 304 -21.31 5.87 21.51
N LEU A 305 -20.38 6.50 20.78
CA LEU A 305 -18.98 6.60 21.19
C LEU A 305 -18.75 7.61 22.33
N MET A 306 -19.66 8.55 22.53
CA MET A 306 -19.60 9.57 23.60
C MET A 306 -20.08 9.07 24.97
N ASP A 307 -20.72 7.90 25.09
CA ASP A 307 -21.33 7.44 26.33
C ASP A 307 -20.77 6.09 26.85
N PRO A 308 -19.70 6.10 27.65
CA PRO A 308 -18.73 7.18 27.85
C PRO A 308 -17.62 7.17 26.77
N PRO A 309 -16.92 8.31 26.53
CA PRO A 309 -15.79 8.32 25.61
C PRO A 309 -14.66 7.45 26.15
N LYS A 310 -14.10 6.60 25.29
CA LYS A 310 -13.04 5.65 25.66
C LYS A 310 -11.64 6.15 25.31
N THR A 311 -11.54 7.15 24.44
CA THR A 311 -10.27 7.70 23.98
C THR A 311 -9.76 8.80 24.90
N PRO A 312 -8.44 8.94 25.11
CA PRO A 312 -7.87 10.05 25.87
C PRO A 312 -8.35 11.42 25.38
N ARG A 313 -8.37 11.63 24.05
CA ARG A 313 -8.86 12.88 23.45
C ARG A 313 -10.35 13.11 23.70
N GLY A 314 -11.17 12.06 23.58
CA GLY A 314 -12.61 12.13 23.84
C GLY A 314 -12.94 12.42 25.30
N ILE A 315 -12.13 11.90 26.24
CA ILE A 315 -12.26 12.18 27.67
C ILE A 315 -11.89 13.63 27.97
N ALA A 316 -10.75 14.10 27.44
CA ALA A 316 -10.24 15.46 27.68
C ALA A 316 -11.17 16.55 27.12
N SER A 317 -11.74 16.32 25.93
CA SER A 317 -12.57 17.29 25.22
C SER A 317 -14.07 16.99 25.28
N LYS A 318 -14.52 16.23 26.30
CA LYS A 318 -15.90 15.73 26.37
C LYS A 318 -16.93 16.85 26.26
N ARG A 319 -16.74 17.97 26.99
CA ARG A 319 -17.71 19.07 27.03
C ARG A 319 -17.78 19.81 25.71
N GLU A 320 -16.63 20.04 25.09
CA GLU A 320 -16.48 20.69 23.79
C GLU A 320 -17.14 19.85 22.69
N LEU A 321 -16.90 18.53 22.69
CA LEU A 321 -17.53 17.61 21.74
C LEU A 321 -19.04 17.53 21.94
N GLU A 322 -19.54 17.45 23.18
CA GLU A 322 -20.98 17.47 23.45
C GLU A 322 -21.64 18.77 23.00
N ALA A 323 -20.97 19.93 23.18
CA ALA A 323 -21.48 21.21 22.70
C ALA A 323 -21.52 21.23 21.16
N ALA A 324 -20.43 20.82 20.50
CA ALA A 324 -20.34 20.72 19.05
C ALA A 324 -21.43 19.79 18.47
N ILE A 325 -21.65 18.62 19.08
CA ILE A 325 -22.70 17.67 18.69
C ILE A 325 -24.10 18.32 18.79
N ARG A 326 -24.41 19.01 19.89
CA ARG A 326 -25.71 19.67 20.06
C ARG A 326 -25.94 20.78 19.04
N GLU A 327 -24.91 21.57 18.75
CA GLU A 327 -24.99 22.67 17.79
C GLU A 327 -25.23 22.15 16.37
N ILE A 328 -24.46 21.15 15.92
CA ILE A 328 -24.66 20.59 14.58
C ILE A 328 -26.00 19.87 14.45
N GLU A 329 -26.51 19.23 15.50
CA GLU A 329 -27.85 18.65 15.52
C GLU A 329 -28.95 19.71 15.36
N ALA A 330 -28.82 20.85 16.04
CA ALA A 330 -29.75 21.97 15.89
C ALA A 330 -29.73 22.54 14.46
N LEU A 331 -28.54 22.67 13.87
CA LEU A 331 -28.38 23.12 12.49
C LEU A 331 -28.99 22.12 11.49
N VAL A 332 -28.78 20.82 11.69
CA VAL A 332 -29.35 19.75 10.86
C VAL A 332 -30.86 19.67 11.01
N ALA A 333 -31.41 19.94 12.19
CA ALA A 333 -32.86 19.92 12.41
C ALA A 333 -33.58 20.97 11.54
N GLY A 334 -32.96 22.15 11.37
CA GLY A 334 -33.48 23.25 10.53
C GLY A 334 -33.22 23.12 9.03
N TRP A 335 -32.47 22.10 8.61
CA TRP A 335 -32.17 21.84 7.20
C TRP A 335 -33.23 20.93 6.56
N ASP A 336 -33.67 21.26 5.34
CA ASP A 336 -34.64 20.49 4.54
C ASP A 336 -34.11 19.11 4.12
N GLY A 337 -32.79 18.99 4.00
CA GLY A 337 -32.05 17.73 3.96
C GLY A 337 -31.61 17.24 2.58
N GLU A 338 -31.83 18.05 1.54
CA GLU A 338 -31.37 17.77 0.18
C GLU A 338 -30.57 18.95 -0.38
N GLY A 339 -29.41 18.66 -0.98
CA GLY A 339 -28.60 19.65 -1.69
C GLY A 339 -27.45 20.25 -0.86
N GLU A 340 -27.15 21.52 -1.10
CA GLU A 340 -26.03 22.21 -0.45
C GLU A 340 -26.28 22.42 1.04
N PRO A 341 -25.26 22.25 1.91
CA PRO A 341 -25.42 22.53 3.32
C PRO A 341 -25.73 24.02 3.54
N PRO A 342 -26.65 24.36 4.47
CA PRO A 342 -26.94 25.75 4.80
C PRO A 342 -25.68 26.53 5.19
N ALA A 343 -25.60 27.81 4.82
CA ALA A 343 -24.45 28.66 5.13
C ALA A 343 -24.11 28.70 6.63
N SER A 344 -25.13 28.58 7.50
CA SER A 344 -24.94 28.47 8.95
C SER A 344 -24.18 27.19 9.36
N MET A 345 -24.46 26.06 8.71
CA MET A 345 -23.78 24.79 8.92
C MET A 345 -22.32 24.85 8.47
N VAL A 346 -22.06 25.50 7.33
CA VAL A 346 -20.71 25.72 6.78
C VAL A 346 -19.89 26.67 7.66
N ALA A 347 -20.50 27.76 8.12
CA ALA A 347 -19.86 28.72 9.02
C ALA A 347 -19.50 28.07 10.35
N TRP A 348 -20.43 27.31 10.94
CA TRP A 348 -20.17 26.51 12.15
C TRP A 348 -19.01 25.53 11.93
N ALA A 349 -19.06 24.72 10.87
CA ALA A 349 -18.04 23.72 10.60
C ALA A 349 -16.66 24.35 10.36
N SER A 350 -16.62 25.48 9.65
CA SER A 350 -15.38 26.23 9.45
C SER A 350 -14.79 26.75 10.76
N GLY A 351 -15.63 27.31 11.64
CA GLY A 351 -15.24 27.79 12.96
C GLY A 351 -14.75 26.67 13.86
N PHE A 352 -15.49 25.55 13.91
CA PHE A 352 -15.11 24.35 14.65
C PHE A 352 -13.75 23.82 14.21
N LEU A 353 -13.53 23.65 12.90
CA LEU A 353 -12.26 23.16 12.38
C LEU A 353 -11.09 24.12 12.68
N ALA A 354 -11.32 25.43 12.63
CA ALA A 354 -10.30 26.42 12.94
C ALA A 354 -9.87 26.39 14.41
N SER A 355 -10.81 26.20 15.35
CA SER A 355 -10.48 26.09 16.77
C SER A 355 -9.90 24.72 17.13
N TRP A 356 -10.46 23.65 16.56
CA TRP A 356 -10.11 22.27 16.87
C TRP A 356 -8.71 21.86 16.38
N LEU A 357 -8.24 22.44 15.27
CA LEU A 357 -6.90 22.18 14.73
C LEU A 357 -5.79 22.86 15.55
N VAL A 358 -6.07 23.98 16.22
CA VAL A 358 -5.07 24.73 17.02
C VAL A 358 -4.71 23.98 18.31
N ASP A 359 -5.64 23.23 18.89
CA ASP A 359 -5.40 22.42 20.10
C ASP A 359 -4.69 21.08 19.83
N SER A 360 -4.23 20.83 18.59
CA SER A 360 -3.60 19.57 18.18
C SER A 360 -2.07 19.58 18.18
N ASP A 361 -1.42 20.74 18.32
CA ASP A 361 0.03 20.83 18.50
C ASP A 361 0.36 20.76 20.00
N PRO A 362 0.98 19.66 20.49
CA PRO A 362 1.62 19.73 21.79
C PRO A 362 2.78 20.71 21.65
N GLN A 363 2.66 21.89 22.25
CA GLN A 363 3.79 22.78 22.48
C GLN A 363 4.95 21.94 23.04
N ALA A 364 5.99 21.77 22.23
CA ALA A 364 7.32 21.46 22.70
C ALA A 364 7.73 22.61 23.64
N SER A 365 7.39 22.48 24.91
CA SER A 365 7.98 23.29 25.97
C SER A 365 9.35 22.69 26.27
N SER A 366 10.37 23.48 25.98
CA SER A 366 11.79 23.23 26.18
C SER A 366 12.18 22.76 27.57
#